data_AF-A0A532AF77-F1
#
_entry.id   AF-A0A532AF77-F1
#
_cell.length_a   1.000
_cell.length_b   1.000
_cell.length_c   1.000
_cell.angle_alpha   90.00
_cell.angle_beta   90.00
_cell.angle_gamma   90.00
#
_symmetry.space_group_name_H-M   'P 1'
#
loop_
_entity.id
_entity.type
_entity.pdbx_description
1 polymer ?
#
loop_
_entity_poly.entity_id
_entity_poly.type
_entity_poly.pdbx_seq_one_letter_code
_entity_poly.pdbx_strand_id
1 'polypeptide(L)' 'LSERYGCEKIKTIGDCVMVVAGLPAARSDHAEALAHYALELRKAVKRERFAGEPIRLRIGIHSGPIVA' A
#
# COMPACT_ATOMS: atom_id res chain seq x y z
N LEU A 1 8.51 -3.77 1.30
CA LEU A 1 7.33 -3.66 2.20
C LEU A 1 6.19 -4.56 1.74
N SER A 2 5.79 -4.54 0.46
CA SER A 2 4.61 -5.29 0.00
C SER A 2 4.75 -6.81 0.20
N GLU A 3 5.90 -7.39 -0.16
CA GLU A 3 6.21 -8.81 0.08
C GLU A 3 6.10 -9.21 1.56
N ARG A 4 6.58 -8.35 2.47
CA ARG A 4 6.54 -8.59 3.93
C ARG A 4 5.11 -8.74 4.45
N TYR A 5 4.16 -8.05 3.83
CA TYR A 5 2.75 -8.11 4.19
C TYR A 5 1.94 -9.01 3.26
N GLY A 6 2.57 -9.75 2.34
CA GLY A 6 1.87 -10.52 1.30
C GLY A 6 0.91 -9.67 0.48
N CYS A 7 1.32 -8.43 0.19
CA CYS A 7 0.61 -7.48 -0.64
C CYS A 7 1.33 -7.36 -2.00
N GLU A 8 0.57 -7.07 -3.05
CA GLU A 8 1.09 -6.93 -4.41
C GLU A 8 0.96 -5.48 -4.88
N LYS A 9 2.03 -4.93 -5.47
CA LYS A 9 1.99 -3.60 -6.08
C LYS A 9 1.42 -3.74 -7.49
N ILE A 10 0.21 -3.25 -7.69
CA ILE A 10 -0.54 -3.47 -8.94
C ILE A 10 -0.22 -2.41 -9.98
N LYS A 11 -0.10 -1.15 -9.57
CA LYS A 11 0.08 -0.05 -10.52
C LYS A 11 0.79 1.15 -9.91
N THR A 12 1.47 1.89 -10.77
CA THR A 12 1.91 3.26 -10.52
C THR A 12 1.21 4.18 -11.52
N ILE A 13 0.56 5.24 -11.05
CA ILE A 13 -0.05 6.28 -11.89
C ILE A 13 0.49 7.61 -11.40
N GLY A 14 1.44 8.20 -12.14
CA GLY A 14 2.13 9.40 -11.70
C GLY A 14 2.86 9.16 -10.37
N ASP A 15 2.49 9.94 -9.36
CA ASP A 15 2.99 9.84 -7.98
C ASP A 15 2.23 8.83 -7.11
N CYS A 16 1.13 8.27 -7.62
CA CYS A 16 0.28 7.34 -6.89
C CYS A 16 0.73 5.90 -7.08
N VAL A 17 0.76 5.14 -6.00
CA VAL A 17 1.01 3.70 -6.01
C VAL A 17 -0.23 2.97 -5.51
N MET A 18 -0.67 1.96 -6.26
CA MET A 18 -1.77 1.07 -5.90
C MET A 18 -1.22 -0.27 -5.41
N VAL A 19 -1.71 -0.72 -4.27
CA VAL A 19 -1.33 -1.97 -3.62
C VAL A 19 -2.60 -2.74 -3.26
N VAL A 20 -2.58 -4.06 -3.46
CA VAL A 20 -3.68 -4.95 -3.13
C VAL A 20 -3.22 -6.08 -2.21
N ALA A 21 -4.13 -6.62 -1.43
CA ALA A 21 -3.94 -7.83 -0.64
C ALA A 21 -5.08 -8.80 -0.99
N GLY A 22 -4.77 -10.08 -1.13
CA GLY A 22 -5.76 -11.11 -1.54
C GLY A 22 -5.83 -11.39 -3.03
N LEU A 23 -4.83 -10.93 -3.80
CA LEU A 23 -4.59 -11.35 -5.19
C LEU A 23 -3.13 -11.84 -5.33
N PRO A 24 -2.87 -12.82 -6.22
CA PRO A 24 -3.86 -13.63 -6.93
C PRO A 24 -4.57 -14.66 -6.03
N ALA A 25 -4.01 -14.95 -4.86
CA ALA A 25 -4.59 -15.86 -3.88
C ALA A 25 -5.38 -15.09 -2.82
N ALA A 26 -6.65 -15.48 -2.64
CA ALA A 26 -7.50 -14.94 -1.59
C ALA A 26 -6.90 -15.22 -0.21
N ARG A 27 -7.06 -14.24 0.70
CA ARG A 27 -6.64 -14.34 2.09
C ARG A 27 -7.69 -13.71 2.98
N SER A 28 -7.97 -14.32 4.13
CA SER A 28 -9.03 -13.84 5.05
C SER A 28 -8.66 -12.55 5.79
N ASP A 29 -7.37 -12.29 5.94
CA ASP A 29 -6.80 -11.14 6.66
C ASP A 29 -6.38 -10.00 5.72
N HIS A 30 -6.89 -9.97 4.48
CA HIS A 30 -6.45 -9.02 3.46
C HIS A 30 -6.57 -7.56 3.91
N ALA A 31 -7.66 -7.20 4.59
CA ALA A 31 -7.88 -5.84 5.08
C ALA A 31 -6.88 -5.46 6.18
N GLU A 32 -6.59 -6.38 7.11
CA GLU A 32 -5.61 -6.17 8.18
C GLU A 32 -4.19 -6.04 7.60
N ALA A 33 -3.80 -6.93 6.68
CA ALA A 33 -2.51 -6.90 6.02
C ALA A 33 -2.27 -5.56 5.29
N LEU A 34 -3.28 -5.08 4.57
CA LEU A 34 -3.19 -3.80 3.85
C LEU A 34 -3.13 -2.60 4.82
N ALA A 35 -3.87 -2.66 5.94
CA ALA A 35 -3.85 -1.61 6.96
C ALA A 35 -2.48 -1.53 7.65
N HIS A 36 -1.88 -2.65 8.03
CA HIS A 36 -0.52 -2.67 8.61
C HIS A 36 0.52 -2.19 7.61
N TYR A 37 0.43 -2.62 6.35
CA TYR A 37 1.27 -2.12 5.27
C TYR A 37 1.18 -0.59 5.15
N ALA A 38 -0.04 -0.03 5.16
CA ALA A 38 -0.25 1.41 5.10
C ALA A 38 0.36 2.17 6.29
N LEU A 39 0.24 1.62 7.51
CA LEU A 39 0.83 2.21 8.71
C LEU A 39 2.35 2.21 8.67
N GLU A 40 2.97 1.11 8.24
CA GLU A 40 4.43 1.03 8.06
C GLU A 40 4.91 1.96 6.95
N LEU A 41 4.21 2.01 5.81
CA LEU A 41 4.55 2.90 4.71
C LEU A 41 4.52 4.37 5.17
N ARG A 42 3.50 4.76 5.94
CA ARG A 42 3.42 6.10 6.54
C ARG A 42 4.59 6.39 7.48
N LYS A 43 5.06 5.41 8.26
CA LYS A 43 6.24 5.59 9.13
C LYS A 43 7.53 5.71 8.33
N ALA A 44 7.70 4.89 7.29
CA ALA A 44 8.87 4.90 6.43
C ALA A 44 9.00 6.26 5.72
N VAL A 45 7.92 6.73 5.09
CA VAL A 45 7.91 7.97 4.32
C VAL A 45 8.16 9.22 5.16
N LYS A 46 7.84 9.22 6.47
CA LYS A 46 8.13 10.36 7.36
C LYS A 46 9.61 10.74 7.41
N ARG A 47 10.52 9.81 7.14
CA ARG A 47 11.97 10.03 7.16
C ARG A 47 12.53 10.38 5.77
N GLU A 48 11.71 10.21 4.74
CA GLU A 48 12.11 10.40 3.36
C GLU A 48 11.90 11.83 2.91
N ARG A 49 12.82 12.30 2.07
CA ARG A 49 12.75 13.60 1.40
C ARG A 49 12.90 13.40 -0.10
N PHE A 50 12.16 14.18 -0.86
CA PHE A 50 12.28 14.24 -2.31
C PHE A 50 12.61 15.66 -2.72
N ALA A 51 13.71 15.85 -3.45
CA ALA A 51 14.24 17.17 -3.83
C ALA A 51 14.41 18.13 -2.62
N GLY A 52 14.81 17.59 -1.46
CA GLY A 52 14.99 18.36 -0.22
C GLY A 52 13.72 18.55 0.62
N GLU A 53 12.54 18.31 0.05
CA GLU A 53 11.25 18.50 0.72
C GLU A 53 10.73 17.21 1.37
N PRO A 54 10.06 17.28 2.54
CA PRO A 54 9.40 16.13 3.13
C PRO A 54 8.31 15.57 2.22
N ILE A 55 8.29 14.25 2.05
CA ILE A 55 7.25 13.60 1.26
C ILE A 55 5.93 13.60 2.06
N ARG A 56 4.88 14.17 1.48
CA ARG A 56 3.51 14.12 2.03
C ARG A 56 2.74 13.00 1.34
N LEU A 57 2.33 12.00 2.11
CA LEU A 57 1.59 10.85 1.61
C LEU A 57 0.13 10.89 2.09
N ARG A 58 -0.81 10.64 1.17
CA ARG A 58 -2.22 10.34 1.47
C ARG A 58 -2.49 8.88 1.11
N ILE A 59 -3.15 8.15 2.02
CA ILE A 59 -3.49 6.73 1.80
C ILE A 59 -5.01 6.58 1.92
N GLY A 60 -5.62 5.99 0.90
CA GLY A 60 -7.01 5.52 0.93
C GLY A 60 -7.04 4.00 0.88
N ILE A 61 -7.95 3.39 1.63
CA ILE A 61 -8.14 1.93 1.69
C ILE A 61 -9.62 1.64 1.41
N HIS A 62 -9.86 0.64 0.58
CA HIS A 62 -11.18 0.08 0.31
C HIS A 62 -11.10 -1.45 0.36
N SER A 63 -12.21 -2.09 0.70
CA SER A 63 -12.36 -3.53 0.78
C SER A 63 -13.67 -3.92 0.10
N GLY A 64 -13.60 -4.89 -0.81
CA GLY A 64 -14.75 -5.35 -1.56
C GLY A 64 -14.36 -6.31 -2.69
N PRO A 65 -15.36 -6.84 -3.42
CA PRO A 65 -15.11 -7.64 -4.61
C PRO A 65 -14.44 -6.77 -5.69
N ILE A 66 -13.54 -7.39 -6.44
CA ILE A 66 -12.77 -6.78 -7.52
C ILE A 66 -12.76 -7.74 -8.71
N VAL A 67 -12.79 -7.17 -9.92
CA VAL A 67 -12.42 -7.86 -11.14
C VAL A 67 -10.99 -7.43 -11.47
N ALA A 68 -10.08 -8.40 -11.53
CA ALA A 68 -8.65 -8.18 -11.77
C ALA A 68 -8.23 -8.79 -13.11
#